data_AF-T2JCX8-F1
#
_entry.id   AF-T2JCX8-F1
#
_cell.length_a   1.000
_cell.length_b   1.000
_cell.length_c   1.000
_cell.angle_alpha   90.00
_cell.angle_beta   90.00
_cell.angle_gamma   90.00
#
_symmetry.space_group_name_H-M   'P 1'
#
loop_
_entity.id
_entity.type
_entity.pdbx_description
1 polymer ?
#
loop_
_entity_poly.entity_id
_entity_poly.type
_entity_poly.pdbx_seq_one_letter_code
_entity_poly.pdbx_strand_id
1 'polypeptide(L)'
;MVLSRSNQNQPVQVAKYVPKLSEVKRLEIEQKKNVMLLVENMMEREEATFKMVIDSLYDVGSLNLINKKNPLKFLKSLLRLVVKLAKTIFHSIAFYWVKNNTPELITNWLIGKIMISTKPKKRPMKSNKKLAKNAQQKKVQKKKKIKRNKHSKRTKSSAKVVQYFPKLSEAQKLEIEQKKNIMLLLENLMEREEATFKMIIDCLYDMGSLNLINQKVSMRPLNRVTKLIARLSKPSFRAIAFYWVKKNTPELITDWLLRKVRF
;
A
#
# COMPACT_ATOMS: atom_id res chain seq x y z
N MET A 1 -8.93 38.24 61.16
CA MET A 1 -7.72 38.12 62.00
C MET A 1 -7.87 36.80 62.74
N VAL A 2 -7.09 35.75 62.52
CA VAL A 2 -5.62 35.67 62.52
C VAL A 2 -5.13 34.81 61.35
N LEU A 3 -4.08 35.30 60.70
CA LEU A 3 -3.34 34.65 59.61
C LEU A 3 -2.32 33.64 60.15
N SER A 4 -2.01 32.67 59.29
CA SER A 4 -0.74 31.95 59.16
C SER A 4 -0.39 30.85 60.18
N ARG A 5 -0.24 29.64 59.65
CA ARG A 5 1.12 29.16 59.35
C ARG A 5 1.16 28.21 58.17
N SER A 6 1.94 28.65 57.19
CA SER A 6 2.42 27.95 56.00
C SER A 6 3.10 26.63 56.37
N ASN A 7 2.62 25.53 55.80
CA ASN A 7 3.45 24.33 55.63
C ASN A 7 4.00 24.34 54.21
N GLN A 8 5.13 25.05 54.04
CA GLN A 8 6.05 24.87 52.92
C GLN A 8 6.81 23.56 53.15
N ASN A 9 7.02 22.80 52.07
CA ASN A 9 7.85 21.58 51.96
C ASN A 9 7.11 20.24 52.00
N GLN A 10 5.99 20.11 51.28
CA GLN A 10 5.75 18.85 50.56
C GLN A 10 6.37 18.97 49.17
N PRO A 11 7.30 18.10 48.76
CA PRO A 11 7.67 18.02 47.35
C PRO A 11 6.40 17.64 46.61
N VAL A 12 5.85 18.59 45.84
CA VAL A 12 4.81 18.29 44.87
C VAL A 12 5.46 17.34 43.88
N GLN A 13 5.34 16.04 44.14
CA GLN A 13 5.57 15.03 43.13
C GLN A 13 4.45 15.23 42.12
N VAL A 14 4.69 16.12 41.15
CA VAL A 14 4.00 16.08 39.88
C VAL A 14 4.43 14.77 39.27
N ALA A 15 3.75 13.69 39.68
CA ALA A 15 3.81 12.41 39.01
C ALA A 15 3.40 12.75 37.58
N LYS A 16 4.40 12.96 36.73
CA LYS A 16 4.24 13.19 35.31
C LYS A 16 3.46 11.96 34.84
N TYR A 17 2.15 12.13 34.67
CA TYR A 17 1.27 11.05 34.26
C TYR A 17 1.67 10.71 32.83
N VAL A 18 2.69 9.86 32.71
CA VAL A 18 3.01 9.17 31.48
C VAL A 18 1.98 8.06 31.42
N PRO A 19 0.99 8.12 30.50
CA PRO A 19 -0.02 7.07 30.42
C PRO A 19 0.72 5.75 30.27
N LYS A 20 0.45 4.80 31.16
CA LYS A 20 1.08 3.46 31.13
C LYS A 20 0.56 2.76 29.87
N LEU A 21 1.25 3.00 28.77
CA LEU A 21 0.90 2.49 27.45
C LEU A 21 0.87 0.96 27.54
N SER A 22 -0.23 0.33 27.11
CA SER A 22 -0.35 -1.13 27.13
C SER A 22 0.81 -1.76 26.34
N GLU A 23 1.30 -2.92 26.78
CA GLU A 23 2.43 -3.61 26.14
C GLU A 23 2.26 -3.75 24.62
N VAL A 24 1.02 -4.00 24.18
CA VAL A 24 0.64 -4.08 22.77
C VAL A 24 0.90 -2.78 22.03
N LYS A 25 0.49 -1.64 22.58
CA LYS A 25 0.70 -0.33 21.96
C LYS A 25 2.19 0.06 21.93
N ARG A 26 2.97 -0.36 22.94
CA ARG A 26 4.42 -0.14 22.94
C ARG A 26 5.08 -0.92 21.81
N LEU A 27 4.72 -2.19 21.66
CA LEU A 27 5.22 -3.05 20.60
C LEU A 27 4.78 -2.55 19.22
N GLU A 28 3.56 -2.06 19.05
CA GLU A 28 3.12 -1.43 17.80
C GLU A 28 3.99 -0.23 17.42
N ILE A 29 4.29 0.66 18.38
CA ILE A 29 5.15 1.83 18.13
C ILE A 29 6.57 1.40 17.79
N GLU A 30 7.13 0.44 18.53
CA GLU A 30 8.48 -0.07 18.34
C GLU A 30 8.63 -0.72 16.96
N GLN A 31 7.72 -1.63 16.61
CA GLN A 31 7.76 -2.33 15.34
C GLN A 31 7.47 -1.38 14.16
N LYS A 32 6.63 -0.35 14.35
CA LYS A 32 6.46 0.72 13.36
C LYS A 32 7.79 1.45 13.10
N LYS A 33 8.53 1.79 14.15
CA LYS A 33 9.85 2.44 14.02
C LYS A 33 10.86 1.52 13.33
N ASN A 34 10.88 0.24 13.68
CA ASN A 34 11.76 -0.74 13.06
C ASN A 34 11.48 -0.87 11.56
N VAL A 35 10.22 -0.98 11.15
CA VAL A 35 9.85 -1.00 9.72
C VAL A 35 10.30 0.28 9.02
N MET A 36 10.09 1.44 9.63
CA MET A 36 10.48 2.72 9.05
C MET A 36 12.00 2.80 8.83
N LEU A 37 12.80 2.42 9.84
CA LEU A 37 14.26 2.40 9.76
C LEU A 37 14.76 1.40 8.72
N LEU A 38 14.12 0.23 8.62
CA LEU A 38 14.46 -0.78 7.61
C LEU A 38 14.22 -0.27 6.20
N VAL A 39 13.09 0.42 5.96
CA VAL A 39 12.78 1.01 4.66
C VAL A 39 13.73 2.15 4.32
N GLU A 40 14.06 3.00 5.29
CA GLU A 40 15.02 4.09 5.11
C GLU A 40 16.40 3.55 4.72
N ASN A 41 16.93 2.61 5.51
CA ASN A 41 18.22 1.97 5.23
C ASN A 41 18.24 1.23 3.88
N MET A 42 17.13 0.57 3.51
CA MET A 42 16.97 -0.06 2.20
C MET A 42 17.07 0.97 1.08
N MET A 43 16.38 2.10 1.22
CA MET A 43 16.38 3.16 0.22
C MET A 43 17.73 3.85 0.07
N GLU A 44 18.52 3.92 1.14
CA GLU A 44 19.89 4.42 1.08
C GLU A 44 20.82 3.47 0.34
N ARG A 45 20.75 2.15 0.63
CA ARG A 45 21.56 1.16 -0.08
C ARG A 45 21.20 1.03 -1.56
N GLU A 46 19.93 1.17 -1.86
CA GLU A 46 19.36 0.92 -3.19
C GLU A 46 19.03 2.21 -3.94
N GLU A 47 19.69 3.32 -3.58
CA GLU A 47 19.50 4.64 -4.16
C GLU A 47 19.53 4.61 -5.70
N ALA A 48 20.51 3.92 -6.28
CA ALA A 48 20.63 3.80 -7.74
C ALA A 48 19.42 3.09 -8.36
N THR A 49 18.91 2.05 -7.73
CA THR A 49 17.74 1.31 -8.19
C THR A 49 16.49 2.17 -8.14
N PHE A 50 16.28 2.92 -7.05
CA PHE A 50 15.17 3.85 -6.93
C PHE A 50 15.25 4.98 -7.95
N LYS A 51 16.45 5.53 -8.19
CA LYS A 51 16.71 6.53 -9.24
C LYS A 51 16.36 6.00 -10.64
N MET A 52 16.76 4.77 -10.97
CA MET A 52 16.41 4.14 -12.25
C MET A 52 14.89 3.95 -12.40
N VAL A 53 14.19 3.54 -11.33
CA VAL A 53 12.71 3.44 -11.34
C VAL A 53 12.08 4.81 -11.56
N ILE A 54 12.58 5.87 -10.90
CA ILE A 54 12.09 7.24 -11.07
C ILE A 54 12.31 7.73 -12.52
N ASP A 55 13.45 7.44 -13.12
CA ASP A 55 13.75 7.79 -14.51
C ASP A 55 12.81 7.08 -15.49
N SER A 56 12.58 5.78 -15.30
CA SER A 56 11.61 5.01 -16.10
C SER A 56 10.21 5.61 -16.01
N LEU A 57 9.78 6.03 -14.83
CA LEU A 57 8.48 6.68 -14.63
C LEU A 57 8.43 8.05 -15.29
N TYR A 58 9.49 8.84 -15.19
CA TYR A 58 9.57 10.13 -15.85
C TYR A 58 9.46 10.01 -17.37
N ASP A 59 10.13 9.03 -17.96
CA ASP A 59 10.12 8.80 -19.41
C ASP A 59 8.71 8.43 -19.90
N VAL A 60 8.01 7.55 -19.18
CA VAL A 60 6.60 7.20 -19.49
C VAL A 60 5.69 8.43 -19.35
N GLY A 61 5.79 9.16 -18.24
CA GLY A 61 4.92 10.31 -17.96
C GLY A 61 5.10 11.43 -18.96
N SER A 62 6.35 11.74 -19.29
CA SER A 62 6.69 12.81 -20.22
C SER A 62 6.23 12.49 -21.63
N LEU A 63 6.37 11.25 -22.09
CA LEU A 63 5.86 10.85 -23.40
C LEU A 63 4.33 10.83 -23.47
N ASN A 64 3.66 10.47 -22.39
CA ASN A 64 2.21 10.56 -22.32
C ASN A 64 1.75 12.04 -22.37
N LEU A 65 2.45 12.95 -21.69
CA LEU A 65 2.21 14.38 -21.77
C LEU A 65 2.46 14.95 -23.18
N ILE A 66 3.54 14.54 -23.84
CA ILE A 66 3.88 14.99 -25.21
C ILE A 66 2.87 14.49 -26.25
N ASN A 67 2.32 13.29 -26.05
CA ASN A 67 1.37 12.68 -26.98
C ASN A 67 -0.10 12.99 -26.69
N LYS A 68 -0.41 13.64 -25.54
CA LYS A 68 -1.72 14.21 -25.28
C LYS A 68 -2.10 15.15 -26.44
N LYS A 69 -3.31 14.98 -26.99
CA LYS A 69 -3.81 15.56 -28.27
C LYS A 69 -3.39 17.02 -28.54
N ASN A 70 -2.15 17.23 -28.96
CA ASN A 70 -1.63 18.51 -29.39
C ASN A 70 -1.43 18.46 -30.91
N PRO A 71 -2.11 19.33 -31.68
CA PRO A 71 -2.10 19.29 -33.14
C PRO A 71 -0.79 19.84 -33.75
N LEU A 72 0.00 20.61 -32.99
CA LEU A 72 1.17 21.33 -33.50
C LEU A 72 2.47 20.53 -33.34
N LYS A 73 3.09 20.15 -34.47
CA LYS A 73 4.39 19.44 -34.50
C LYS A 73 5.53 20.22 -33.85
N PHE A 74 5.59 21.55 -34.05
CA PHE A 74 6.60 22.41 -33.42
C PHE A 74 6.51 22.39 -31.89
N LEU A 75 5.29 22.46 -31.34
CA LEU A 75 5.06 22.42 -29.90
C LEU A 75 5.55 21.11 -29.28
N LYS A 76 5.40 19.98 -29.99
CA LYS A 76 5.94 18.68 -29.55
C LYS A 76 7.47 18.68 -29.49
N SER A 77 8.14 19.32 -30.45
CA SER A 77 9.60 19.42 -30.46
C SER A 77 10.11 20.28 -29.30
N LEU A 78 9.46 21.43 -29.07
CA LEU A 78 9.79 22.32 -27.97
C LEU A 78 9.52 21.66 -26.61
N LEU A 79 8.41 20.94 -26.48
CA LEU A 79 8.08 20.18 -25.27
C LEU A 79 9.07 19.04 -25.00
N ARG A 80 9.58 18.35 -26.03
CA ARG A 80 10.67 17.36 -25.85
C ARG A 80 11.93 18.00 -25.28
N LEU A 81 12.28 19.20 -25.74
CA LEU A 81 13.45 19.93 -25.26
C LEU A 81 13.28 20.34 -23.79
N VAL A 82 12.11 20.88 -23.45
CA VAL A 82 11.73 21.22 -22.08
C VAL A 82 11.76 19.99 -21.16
N VAL A 83 11.20 18.86 -21.60
CA VAL A 83 11.23 17.59 -20.85
C VAL A 83 12.66 17.11 -20.64
N LYS A 84 13.52 17.16 -21.67
CA LYS A 84 14.92 16.74 -21.52
C LYS A 84 15.67 17.57 -20.49
N LEU A 85 15.47 18.89 -20.49
CA LEU A 85 16.07 19.79 -19.51
C LEU A 85 15.49 19.59 -18.11
N ALA A 86 14.18 19.37 -18.02
CA ALA A 86 13.50 19.12 -16.76
C ALA A 86 13.88 17.77 -16.14
N LYS A 87 14.31 16.77 -16.93
CA LYS A 87 14.71 15.45 -16.42
C LYS A 87 15.82 15.54 -15.36
N THR A 88 16.85 16.33 -15.61
CA THR A 88 17.99 16.48 -14.69
C THR A 88 17.57 17.05 -13.33
N ILE A 89 16.68 18.05 -13.35
CA ILE A 89 16.17 18.70 -12.13
C ILE A 89 15.17 17.77 -11.43
N PHE A 90 14.27 17.15 -12.19
CA PHE A 90 13.27 16.21 -11.68
C PHE A 90 13.92 15.03 -10.97
N HIS A 91 14.99 14.47 -11.53
CA HIS A 91 15.69 13.31 -10.96
C HIS A 91 16.07 13.53 -9.48
N SER A 92 16.69 14.67 -9.18
CA SER A 92 17.13 15.01 -7.82
C SER A 92 15.95 15.34 -6.90
N ILE A 93 14.99 16.13 -7.38
CA ILE A 93 13.82 16.54 -6.58
C ILE A 93 12.92 15.35 -6.27
N ALA A 94 12.64 14.51 -7.27
CA ALA A 94 11.79 13.34 -7.12
C ALA A 94 12.43 12.32 -6.20
N PHE A 95 13.74 12.06 -6.34
CA PHE A 95 14.43 11.17 -5.42
C PHE A 95 14.40 11.68 -3.98
N TYR A 96 14.66 12.97 -3.76
CA TYR A 96 14.60 13.55 -2.41
C TYR A 96 13.18 13.49 -1.81
N TRP A 97 12.16 13.78 -2.61
CA TRP A 97 10.77 13.65 -2.18
C TRP A 97 10.42 12.20 -1.82
N VAL A 98 10.82 11.24 -2.67
CA VAL A 98 10.63 9.80 -2.43
C VAL A 98 11.38 9.39 -1.16
N LYS A 99 12.63 9.82 -0.97
CA LYS A 99 13.44 9.52 0.20
C LYS A 99 12.72 9.91 1.51
N ASN A 100 12.17 11.12 1.55
CA ASN A 100 11.61 11.67 2.78
C ASN A 100 10.18 11.20 3.10
N ASN A 101 9.38 10.85 2.08
CA ASN A 101 7.95 10.53 2.28
C ASN A 101 7.66 9.03 2.22
N THR A 102 8.47 8.26 1.50
CA THR A 102 8.18 6.85 1.21
C THR A 102 8.27 5.95 2.44
N PRO A 103 9.23 6.11 3.37
CA PRO A 103 9.28 5.27 4.57
C PRO A 103 7.99 5.35 5.38
N GLU A 104 7.47 6.55 5.59
CA GLU A 104 6.21 6.75 6.32
C GLU A 104 5.01 6.21 5.53
N LEU A 105 4.91 6.47 4.23
CA LEU A 105 3.82 6.00 3.38
C LEU A 105 3.76 4.47 3.30
N ILE A 106 4.90 3.81 3.06
CA ILE A 106 5.01 2.35 3.00
C ILE A 106 4.68 1.76 4.36
N THR A 107 5.25 2.31 5.44
CA THR A 107 5.00 1.80 6.79
C THR A 107 3.52 1.92 7.15
N ASN A 108 2.89 3.06 6.92
CA ASN A 108 1.46 3.26 7.18
C ASN A 108 0.59 2.36 6.30
N TRP A 109 0.95 2.16 5.03
CA TRP A 109 0.25 1.27 4.12
C TRP A 109 0.33 -0.20 4.58
N LEU A 110 1.53 -0.69 4.92
CA LEU A 110 1.76 -2.04 5.43
C LEU A 110 0.99 -2.30 6.73
N ILE A 111 1.11 -1.38 7.69
CA ILE A 111 0.39 -1.47 8.97
C ILE A 111 -1.12 -1.45 8.72
N GLY A 112 -1.63 -0.60 7.83
CA GLY A 112 -3.05 -0.52 7.50
C GLY A 112 -3.62 -1.79 6.87
N LYS A 113 -2.78 -2.61 6.21
CA LYS A 113 -3.18 -3.91 5.65
C LYS A 113 -3.20 -5.03 6.69
N ILE A 114 -2.34 -4.95 7.71
CA ILE A 114 -2.14 -6.02 8.70
C ILE A 114 -2.94 -5.78 9.98
N MET A 115 -3.13 -4.52 10.37
CA MET A 115 -4.01 -4.16 11.47
C MET A 115 -5.46 -4.41 11.05
N ILE A 116 -6.06 -5.49 11.54
CA ILE A 116 -7.51 -5.60 11.57
C ILE A 116 -8.00 -4.38 12.35
N SER A 117 -8.65 -3.46 11.65
CA SER A 117 -9.12 -2.17 12.16
C SER A 117 -9.64 -2.31 13.59
N THR A 118 -8.86 -1.83 14.55
CA THR A 118 -9.31 -1.59 15.93
C THR A 118 -10.21 -0.35 15.92
N LYS A 119 -11.28 -0.36 15.12
CA LYS A 119 -12.43 0.46 15.49
C LYS A 119 -12.97 -0.17 16.76
N PRO A 120 -12.97 0.53 17.91
CA PRO A 120 -13.58 -0.02 19.11
C PRO A 120 -15.00 -0.43 18.74
N LYS A 121 -15.34 -1.69 19.03
CA LYS A 121 -16.67 -2.25 18.83
C LYS A 121 -17.65 -1.30 19.52
N LYS A 122 -18.28 -0.39 18.77
CA LYS A 122 -19.38 0.42 19.30
C LYS A 122 -20.40 -0.59 19.80
N ARG A 123 -20.59 -0.65 21.11
CA ARG A 123 -21.67 -1.42 21.73
C ARG A 123 -22.95 -1.02 20.98
N PRO A 124 -23.78 -1.97 20.53
CA PRO A 124 -25.04 -1.59 19.92
C PRO A 124 -25.84 -0.83 20.99
N MET A 125 -25.96 0.49 20.85
CA MET A 125 -27.01 1.23 21.53
C MET A 125 -28.31 0.61 21.03
N LYS A 126 -29.11 0.12 21.97
CA LYS A 126 -30.46 -0.40 21.73
C LYS A 126 -31.26 0.68 20.98
N SER A 127 -31.35 0.59 19.66
CA SER A 127 -32.27 1.42 18.88
C SER A 127 -33.48 0.58 18.51
N ASN A 128 -34.64 1.11 18.90
CA ASN A 128 -35.98 0.56 18.81
C ASN A 128 -36.30 -0.27 17.55
N LYS A 129 -36.95 -1.41 17.81
CA LYS A 129 -37.35 -2.49 16.90
C LYS A 129 -38.49 -2.12 15.92
N LYS A 130 -38.63 -0.86 15.51
CA LYS A 130 -39.77 -0.39 14.67
C LYS A 130 -39.44 0.07 13.26
N LEU A 131 -38.18 0.06 12.82
CA LEU A 131 -37.81 0.45 11.44
C LEU A 131 -37.34 -0.70 10.54
N ALA A 132 -37.64 -1.95 10.90
CA ALA A 132 -37.22 -3.14 10.15
C ALA A 132 -38.31 -3.76 9.26
N LYS A 133 -39.50 -3.15 9.13
CA LYS A 133 -40.60 -3.70 8.31
C LYS A 133 -40.75 -3.10 6.91
N ASN A 134 -40.08 -1.99 6.58
CA ASN A 134 -40.29 -1.31 5.28
C ASN A 134 -39.23 -1.58 4.20
N ALA A 135 -38.21 -2.39 4.48
CA ALA A 135 -37.15 -2.70 3.49
C ALA A 135 -37.35 -4.05 2.76
N GLN A 136 -38.30 -4.88 3.17
CA GLN A 136 -38.54 -6.20 2.59
C GLN A 136 -39.58 -6.23 1.45
N GLN A 137 -40.31 -5.14 1.18
CA GLN A 137 -41.27 -5.11 0.08
C GLN A 137 -40.70 -4.61 -1.26
N LYS A 138 -39.48 -4.05 -1.32
CA LYS A 138 -38.87 -3.59 -2.60
C LYS A 138 -37.97 -4.61 -3.32
N LYS A 139 -37.75 -5.81 -2.78
CA LYS A 139 -36.91 -6.85 -3.41
C LYS A 139 -37.66 -7.97 -4.15
N VAL A 140 -39.00 -7.97 -4.13
CA VAL A 140 -39.81 -9.03 -4.78
C VAL A 140 -40.30 -8.65 -6.18
N GLN A 141 -40.25 -7.37 -6.58
CA GLN A 141 -40.71 -6.96 -7.93
C GLN A 141 -39.60 -6.84 -9.00
N LYS A 142 -38.31 -6.87 -8.63
CA LYS A 142 -37.19 -6.76 -9.60
C LYS A 142 -36.60 -8.10 -10.06
N LYS A 143 -37.27 -9.22 -9.74
CA LYS A 143 -36.87 -10.59 -10.13
C LYS A 143 -37.85 -11.27 -11.12
N LYS A 144 -38.83 -10.53 -11.68
CA LYS A 144 -39.85 -11.05 -12.63
C LYS A 144 -39.89 -10.35 -14.00
N LYS A 145 -38.94 -9.47 -14.32
CA LYS A 145 -38.62 -9.00 -15.68
C LYS A 145 -37.15 -9.34 -15.92
N ILE A 146 -36.76 -9.72 -17.14
CA ILE A 146 -35.48 -10.38 -17.50
C ILE A 146 -35.50 -11.91 -17.28
N LYS A 147 -36.63 -12.55 -17.56
CA LYS A 147 -36.71 -13.95 -18.00
C LYS A 147 -37.71 -14.02 -19.15
N ARG A 148 -37.31 -13.48 -20.31
CA ARG A 148 -37.95 -13.66 -21.63
C ARG A 148 -37.21 -12.78 -22.65
N ASN A 149 -36.19 -13.35 -23.29
CA ASN A 149 -35.90 -13.18 -24.71
C ASN A 149 -34.64 -13.97 -25.03
N LYS A 150 -34.87 -15.24 -25.35
CA LYS A 150 -33.89 -16.18 -25.86
C LYS A 150 -34.54 -16.83 -27.07
N HIS A 151 -34.29 -16.32 -28.27
CA HIS A 151 -33.93 -17.13 -29.46
C HIS A 151 -33.92 -16.34 -30.78
N SER A 152 -32.89 -16.67 -31.55
CA SER A 152 -32.79 -16.73 -33.02
C SER A 152 -32.72 -15.42 -33.81
N LYS A 153 -31.56 -15.17 -34.44
CA LYS A 153 -31.38 -15.50 -35.87
C LYS A 153 -29.90 -15.44 -36.29
N ARG A 154 -29.48 -16.52 -36.96
CA ARG A 154 -28.27 -16.67 -37.78
C ARG A 154 -28.49 -15.94 -39.10
N THR A 155 -27.50 -15.18 -39.55
CA THR A 155 -27.12 -15.11 -40.98
C THR A 155 -25.60 -14.95 -41.07
N LYS A 156 -25.00 -15.79 -41.90
CA LYS A 156 -23.58 -15.77 -42.27
C LYS A 156 -23.32 -14.55 -43.16
N SER A 157 -22.24 -13.84 -42.92
CA SER A 157 -21.56 -13.07 -43.98
C SER A 157 -20.05 -13.13 -43.72
N SER A 158 -19.36 -13.78 -44.65
CA SER A 158 -17.91 -13.94 -44.71
C SER A 158 -17.26 -12.61 -45.10
N ALA A 159 -16.62 -11.95 -44.14
CA ALA A 159 -15.76 -10.81 -44.41
C ALA A 159 -14.32 -11.15 -44.00
N LYS A 160 -13.44 -11.14 -45.01
CA LYS A 160 -11.97 -11.24 -44.98
C LYS A 160 -11.37 -10.72 -43.68
N VAL A 161 -10.80 -11.63 -42.87
CA VAL A 161 -9.94 -11.25 -41.73
C VAL A 161 -8.59 -10.83 -42.30
N VAL A 162 -8.49 -9.56 -42.68
CA VAL A 162 -7.18 -8.92 -42.78
C VAL A 162 -6.72 -8.74 -41.33
N GLN A 163 -5.71 -9.51 -40.92
CA GLN A 163 -5.01 -9.32 -39.66
C GLN A 163 -4.41 -7.91 -39.65
N TYR A 164 -5.16 -6.96 -39.10
CA TYR A 164 -4.63 -5.66 -38.71
C TYR A 164 -3.88 -5.88 -37.40
N PHE A 165 -2.56 -6.06 -37.47
CA PHE A 165 -1.73 -5.75 -36.31
C PHE A 165 -1.83 -4.24 -36.12
N PRO A 166 -2.50 -3.72 -35.06
CA PRO A 166 -2.48 -2.29 -34.82
C PRO A 166 -1.04 -1.88 -34.60
N LYS A 167 -0.54 -0.93 -35.40
CA LYS A 167 0.76 -0.30 -35.17
C LYS A 167 0.71 0.32 -33.77
N LEU A 168 1.33 -0.34 -32.78
CA LEU A 168 1.49 0.20 -31.43
C LEU A 168 2.13 1.60 -31.54
N SER A 169 1.54 2.59 -30.87
CA SER A 169 2.12 3.93 -30.84
C SER A 169 3.48 3.89 -30.13
N GLU A 170 4.37 4.85 -30.42
CA GLU A 170 5.67 4.96 -29.76
C GLU A 170 5.54 5.00 -28.23
N ALA A 171 4.50 5.66 -27.70
CA ALA A 171 4.21 5.68 -26.27
C ALA A 171 3.86 4.29 -25.72
N GLN A 172 3.07 3.50 -26.45
CA GLN A 172 2.71 2.15 -26.01
C GLN A 172 3.90 1.21 -26.00
N LYS A 173 4.81 1.32 -26.98
CA LYS A 173 6.04 0.51 -27.02
C LYS A 173 6.94 0.83 -25.83
N LEU A 174 7.14 2.13 -25.56
CA LEU A 174 7.96 2.57 -24.45
C LEU A 174 7.33 2.24 -23.09
N GLU A 175 6.00 2.32 -22.96
CA GLU A 175 5.31 1.85 -21.75
C GLU A 175 5.58 0.37 -21.47
N ILE A 176 5.56 -0.49 -22.49
CA ILE A 176 5.84 -1.93 -22.34
C ILE A 176 7.31 -2.15 -21.94
N GLU A 177 8.24 -1.42 -22.57
CA GLU A 177 9.66 -1.51 -22.27
C GLU A 177 9.96 -1.04 -20.85
N GLN A 178 9.45 0.13 -20.45
CA GLN A 178 9.65 0.67 -19.10
C GLN A 178 8.94 -0.17 -18.05
N LYS A 179 7.79 -0.77 -18.36
CA LYS A 179 7.15 -1.77 -17.49
C LYS A 179 8.08 -2.94 -17.21
N LYS A 180 8.74 -3.50 -18.25
CA LYS A 180 9.70 -4.59 -18.09
C LYS A 180 10.93 -4.15 -17.28
N ASN A 181 11.47 -2.97 -17.57
CA ASN A 181 12.63 -2.44 -16.85
C ASN A 181 12.34 -2.25 -15.36
N ILE A 182 11.22 -1.59 -15.02
CA ILE A 182 10.80 -1.40 -13.62
C ILE A 182 10.59 -2.75 -12.94
N MET A 183 9.95 -3.71 -13.62
CA MET A 183 9.73 -5.04 -13.05
C MET A 183 11.04 -5.75 -12.73
N LEU A 184 12.01 -5.74 -13.66
CA LEU A 184 13.33 -6.32 -13.47
C LEU A 184 14.11 -5.63 -12.34
N LEU A 185 14.04 -4.29 -12.27
CA LEU A 185 14.68 -3.52 -11.19
C LEU A 185 14.11 -3.90 -9.83
N LEU A 186 12.79 -4.09 -9.73
CA LEU A 186 12.12 -4.48 -8.50
C LEU A 186 12.38 -5.95 -8.12
N GLU A 187 12.46 -6.85 -9.10
CA GLU A 187 12.86 -8.24 -8.85
C GLU A 187 14.27 -8.30 -8.28
N ASN A 188 15.22 -7.62 -8.92
CA ASN A 188 16.60 -7.54 -8.46
C ASN A 188 16.71 -6.86 -7.09
N LEU A 189 15.92 -5.82 -6.84
CA LEU A 189 15.83 -5.15 -5.53
C LEU A 189 15.40 -6.15 -4.44
N MET A 190 14.38 -6.97 -4.73
CA MET A 190 13.89 -7.96 -3.78
C MET A 190 14.87 -9.09 -3.49
N GLU A 191 15.72 -9.43 -4.46
CA GLU A 191 16.80 -10.38 -4.25
C GLU A 191 17.92 -9.80 -3.39
N ARG A 192 18.38 -8.58 -3.69
CA ARG A 192 19.46 -7.94 -2.92
C ARG A 192 19.04 -7.59 -1.49
N GLU A 193 17.80 -7.14 -1.31
CA GLU A 193 17.25 -6.71 -0.02
C GLU A 193 16.45 -7.81 0.67
N GLU A 194 16.67 -9.09 0.34
CA GLU A 194 15.98 -10.25 0.92
C GLU A 194 15.98 -10.23 2.46
N ALA A 195 17.14 -9.94 3.06
CA ALA A 195 17.27 -9.85 4.51
C ALA A 195 16.35 -8.76 5.10
N THR A 196 16.35 -7.57 4.49
CA THR A 196 15.52 -6.45 4.91
C THR A 196 14.04 -6.75 4.75
N PHE A 197 13.63 -7.36 3.63
CA PHE A 197 12.25 -7.79 3.43
C PHE A 197 11.81 -8.81 4.48
N LYS A 198 12.67 -9.79 4.82
CA LYS A 198 12.40 -10.75 5.90
C LYS A 198 12.27 -10.06 7.26
N MET A 199 13.10 -9.06 7.56
CA MET A 199 12.98 -8.28 8.79
C MET A 199 11.69 -7.46 8.84
N ILE A 200 11.28 -6.85 7.73
CA ILE A 200 9.99 -6.16 7.62
C ILE A 200 8.85 -7.15 7.86
N ILE A 201 8.88 -8.32 7.20
CA ILE A 201 7.90 -9.40 7.40
C ILE A 201 7.84 -9.83 8.87
N ASP A 202 8.97 -9.95 9.55
CA ASP A 202 9.03 -10.29 10.97
C ASP A 202 8.36 -9.24 11.85
N CYS A 203 8.65 -7.96 11.62
CA CYS A 203 8.03 -6.85 12.35
C CYS A 203 6.50 -6.87 12.18
N LEU A 204 6.06 -7.09 10.95
CA LEU A 204 4.65 -7.18 10.58
C LEU A 204 3.97 -8.40 11.21
N TYR A 205 4.65 -9.54 11.25
CA TYR A 205 4.16 -10.75 11.91
C TYR A 205 4.02 -10.56 13.42
N ASP A 206 5.00 -9.94 14.08
CA ASP A 206 4.97 -9.72 15.52
C ASP A 206 3.82 -8.78 15.93
N MET A 207 3.61 -7.69 15.18
CA MET A 207 2.46 -6.80 15.40
C MET A 207 1.12 -7.49 15.11
N GLY A 208 1.01 -8.15 13.96
CA GLY A 208 -0.22 -8.76 13.50
C GLY A 208 -0.67 -9.92 14.40
N SER A 209 0.22 -10.87 14.68
CA SER A 209 -0.09 -12.05 15.48
C SER A 209 -0.51 -11.69 16.91
N LEU A 210 0.23 -10.81 17.58
CA LEU A 210 -0.10 -10.40 18.95
C LEU A 210 -1.44 -9.66 19.03
N ASN A 211 -1.71 -8.76 18.08
CA ASN A 211 -2.98 -8.05 18.04
C ASN A 211 -4.15 -9.01 17.79
N LEU A 212 -4.02 -9.91 16.81
CA LEU A 212 -5.03 -10.92 16.50
C LEU A 212 -5.32 -11.84 17.68
N ILE A 213 -4.29 -12.35 18.35
CA ILE A 213 -4.42 -13.27 19.47
C ILE A 213 -5.08 -12.56 20.66
N ASN A 214 -4.65 -11.34 20.99
CA ASN A 214 -5.23 -10.59 22.10
C ASN A 214 -6.69 -10.18 21.84
N GLN A 215 -7.09 -9.99 20.57
CA GLN A 215 -8.49 -9.71 20.22
C GLN A 215 -9.37 -10.97 20.24
N LYS A 216 -8.87 -12.11 19.73
CA LYS A 216 -9.68 -13.31 19.52
C LYS A 216 -9.65 -14.30 20.69
N VAL A 217 -8.57 -14.33 21.46
CA VAL A 217 -8.36 -15.32 22.53
C VAL A 217 -8.42 -14.62 23.89
N SER A 218 -9.61 -14.63 24.49
CA SER A 218 -9.88 -14.01 25.80
C SER A 218 -9.34 -14.82 26.98
N MET A 219 -9.29 -16.15 26.86
CA MET A 219 -8.82 -17.03 27.92
C MET A 219 -7.29 -16.94 28.08
N ARG A 220 -6.84 -16.58 29.28
CA ARG A 220 -5.41 -16.39 29.60
C ARG A 220 -4.51 -17.59 29.27
N PRO A 221 -4.84 -18.85 29.65
CA PRO A 221 -3.97 -19.99 29.34
C PRO A 221 -3.91 -20.25 27.83
N LEU A 222 -5.06 -20.20 27.15
CA LEU A 222 -5.14 -20.39 25.70
C LEU A 222 -4.36 -19.29 24.95
N ASN A 223 -4.46 -18.04 25.41
CA ASN A 223 -3.73 -16.91 24.83
C ASN A 223 -2.21 -17.12 24.91
N ARG A 224 -1.70 -17.65 26.04
CA ARG A 224 -0.27 -18.00 26.17
C ARG A 224 0.15 -19.09 25.20
N VAL A 225 -0.65 -20.16 25.09
CA VAL A 225 -0.39 -21.26 24.14
C VAL A 225 -0.40 -20.75 22.70
N THR A 226 -1.39 -19.94 22.31
CA THR A 226 -1.46 -19.38 20.96
C THR A 226 -0.27 -18.44 20.67
N LYS A 227 0.21 -17.68 21.65
CA LYS A 227 1.43 -16.86 21.51
C LYS A 227 2.68 -17.71 21.29
N LEU A 228 2.80 -18.85 21.97
CA LEU A 228 3.90 -19.79 21.75
C LEU A 228 3.84 -20.38 20.34
N ILE A 229 2.65 -20.81 19.89
CA ILE A 229 2.45 -21.32 18.53
C ILE A 229 2.81 -20.25 17.49
N ALA A 230 2.43 -18.98 17.71
CA ALA A 230 2.81 -17.89 16.82
C ALA A 230 4.34 -17.71 16.76
N ARG A 231 5.03 -17.75 17.90
CA ARG A 231 6.50 -17.64 17.93
C ARG A 231 7.18 -18.81 17.21
N LEU A 232 6.69 -20.03 17.41
CA LEU A 232 7.24 -21.23 16.77
C LEU A 232 6.97 -21.28 15.26
N SER A 233 5.84 -20.75 14.80
CA SER A 233 5.49 -20.72 13.37
C SER A 233 6.12 -19.55 12.61
N LYS A 234 6.78 -18.62 13.30
CA LYS A 234 7.41 -17.43 12.70
C LYS A 234 8.42 -17.75 11.59
N PRO A 235 9.36 -18.72 11.73
CA PRO A 235 10.33 -19.02 10.67
C PRO A 235 9.67 -19.54 9.40
N SER A 236 8.67 -20.42 9.53
CA SER A 236 7.91 -20.96 8.40
C SER A 236 7.08 -19.87 7.73
N PHE A 237 6.40 -19.02 8.52
CA PHE A 237 5.67 -17.87 8.00
C PHE A 237 6.60 -16.93 7.23
N ARG A 238 7.78 -16.61 7.78
CA ARG A 238 8.77 -15.73 7.14
C ARG A 238 9.15 -16.25 5.74
N ALA A 239 9.45 -17.54 5.61
CA ALA A 239 9.80 -18.14 4.32
C ALA A 239 8.65 -18.07 3.31
N ILE A 240 7.44 -18.45 3.73
CA ILE A 240 6.25 -18.45 2.87
C ILE A 240 5.86 -17.03 2.46
N ALA A 241 5.85 -16.10 3.41
CA ALA A 241 5.54 -14.69 3.17
C ALA A 241 6.58 -14.06 2.24
N PHE A 242 7.87 -14.34 2.43
CA PHE A 242 8.90 -13.82 1.54
C PHE A 242 8.76 -14.38 0.12
N TYR A 243 8.51 -15.68 -0.04
CA TYR A 243 8.25 -16.27 -1.35
C TYR A 243 7.05 -15.61 -2.05
N TRP A 244 5.97 -15.37 -1.31
CA TRP A 244 4.80 -14.66 -1.84
C TRP A 244 5.14 -13.22 -2.23
N VAL A 245 5.88 -12.49 -1.39
CA VAL A 245 6.29 -11.11 -1.65
C VAL A 245 7.15 -11.05 -2.91
N LYS A 246 8.21 -11.87 -3.00
CA LYS A 246 9.11 -11.93 -4.15
C LYS A 246 8.36 -12.20 -5.46
N LYS A 247 7.37 -13.09 -5.42
CA LYS A 247 6.63 -13.50 -6.63
C LYS A 247 5.59 -12.49 -7.12
N ASN A 248 4.89 -11.80 -6.22
CA ASN A 248 3.71 -10.99 -6.58
C ASN A 248 3.97 -9.48 -6.52
N THR A 249 4.87 -9.06 -5.65
CA THR A 249 5.02 -7.63 -5.33
C THR A 249 5.68 -6.82 -6.46
N PRO A 250 6.68 -7.32 -7.21
CA PRO A 250 7.23 -6.57 -8.34
C PRO A 250 6.16 -6.16 -9.35
N GLU A 251 5.27 -7.08 -9.72
CA GLU A 251 4.15 -6.81 -10.61
C GLU A 251 3.16 -5.79 -10.00
N LEU A 252 2.76 -6.00 -8.74
CA LEU A 252 1.82 -5.11 -8.04
C LEU A 252 2.34 -3.67 -7.93
N ILE A 253 3.63 -3.50 -7.59
CA ILE A 253 4.28 -2.20 -7.48
C ILE A 253 4.40 -1.57 -8.86
N THR A 254 4.87 -2.32 -9.87
CA THR A 254 5.02 -1.81 -11.24
C THR A 254 3.68 -1.29 -11.78
N ASP A 255 2.61 -2.09 -11.64
CA ASP A 255 1.28 -1.68 -12.09
C ASP A 255 0.72 -0.50 -11.28
N TRP A 256 1.02 -0.43 -9.98
CA TRP A 256 0.62 0.72 -9.16
C TRP A 256 1.35 1.99 -9.60
N LEU A 257 2.67 1.95 -9.82
CA LEU A 257 3.48 3.07 -10.26
C LEU A 257 3.05 3.57 -11.65
N LEU A 258 2.89 2.66 -12.62
CA LEU A 258 2.46 3.03 -13.97
C LEU A 258 1.06 3.67 -13.99
N ARG A 259 0.13 3.20 -13.14
CA ARG A 259 -1.20 3.82 -12.99
C ARG A 259 -1.15 5.26 -12.47
N LYS A 260 -0.10 5.65 -11.74
CA LYS A 260 0.06 7.02 -11.23
C LYS A 260 0.59 7.99 -12.29
N VAL A 261 1.28 7.47 -13.29
CA VAL A 261 1.95 8.23 -14.34
C VAL A 261 1.11 8.32 -15.62
N ARG A 262 0.15 7.40 -15.79
CA ARG A 262 -0.88 7.50 -16.82
C ARG A 262 -1.88 8.61 -16.47
N PHE A 263 -1.95 9.60 -17.36
CA PHE A 263 -2.86 10.76 -17.32
C PHE A 263 -3.91 10.66 -18.41
#